data_AF-A0AAD0JGS0-F1
#
_entry.id   AF-A0AAD0JGS0-F1
#
_cell.length_a   1.000
_cell.length_b   1.000
_cell.length_c   1.000
_cell.angle_alpha   90.00
_cell.angle_beta   90.00
_cell.angle_gamma   90.00
#
_symmetry.space_group_name_H-M   'P 1'
#
loop_
_entity.id
_entity.type
_entity.pdbx_description
1 polymer ?
#
loop_
_entity_poly.entity_id
_entity_poly.type
_entity_poly.pdbx_seq_one_letter_code
_entity_poly.pdbx_strand_id
1 'polypeptide(L)'
;MPEGYLCSSPEEWTDFGDVGKRVSLEDYLVVEDAYLDAIRRFCVGIGVESLSIQSLERRDSRGYHEGQLLDLDGIERVARDALRNVIWCKLVGESAEVHFGYDYYMFMVSSVDASAALAQADPLLNIESFLSPYLPEQEE
;
A
#
# COMPACT_ATOMS: atom_id res chain seq x y z
N MET A 1 -12.19 19.69 -23.89
CA MET A 1 -11.33 19.27 -22.77
C MET A 1 -9.90 19.52 -23.18
N PRO A 2 -9.04 20.16 -22.37
CA PRO A 2 -7.63 20.32 -22.71
C PRO A 2 -6.96 18.93 -22.69
N GLU A 3 -6.13 18.66 -23.68
CA GLU A 3 -5.31 17.45 -23.76
C GLU A 3 -4.36 17.41 -22.55
N GLY A 4 -4.42 16.34 -21.75
CA GLY A 4 -3.44 16.09 -20.68
C GLY A 4 -3.99 15.72 -19.31
N TYR A 5 -5.30 15.85 -19.05
CA TYR A 5 -5.90 15.32 -17.83
C TYR A 5 -6.36 13.89 -18.04
N LEU A 6 -5.56 12.93 -17.58
CA LEU A 6 -6.02 11.57 -17.35
C LEU A 6 -6.94 11.62 -16.12
N CYS A 7 -8.24 11.50 -16.34
CA CYS A 7 -9.21 11.31 -15.27
C CYS A 7 -9.72 9.87 -15.36
N SER A 8 -9.81 9.19 -14.22
CA SER A 8 -10.51 7.92 -14.09
C SER A 8 -11.92 8.02 -14.64
N SER A 9 -12.44 6.91 -15.18
CA SER A 9 -13.81 6.87 -15.66
C SER A 9 -14.78 7.21 -14.52
N PRO A 10 -15.91 7.91 -14.75
CA PRO A 10 -16.89 8.18 -13.69
C PRO A 10 -17.45 6.93 -12.98
N GLU A 11 -17.33 5.77 -13.64
CA GLU A 11 -17.75 4.45 -13.17
C GLU A 11 -16.67 3.72 -12.36
N GLU A 12 -15.42 4.19 -12.42
CA GLU A 12 -14.30 3.62 -11.67
C GLU A 12 -14.40 4.02 -10.20
N TRP A 13 -14.03 3.11 -9.30
CA TRP A 13 -13.97 3.36 -7.87
C TRP A 13 -12.51 3.57 -7.47
N THR A 14 -12.23 4.63 -6.73
CA THR A 14 -10.86 5.01 -6.36
C THR A 14 -10.71 5.23 -4.86
N ASP A 15 -11.79 5.08 -4.09
CA ASP A 15 -11.78 5.28 -2.64
C ASP A 15 -12.69 4.27 -1.93
N PHE A 16 -12.40 3.92 -0.67
CA PHE A 16 -13.28 3.05 0.13
C PHE A 16 -14.70 3.62 0.29
N GLY A 17 -14.86 4.94 0.23
CA GLY A 17 -16.15 5.64 0.23
C GLY A 17 -17.04 5.35 -0.98
N ASP A 18 -16.53 4.68 -2.01
CA ASP A 18 -17.28 4.19 -3.17
C ASP A 18 -17.90 2.81 -2.95
N VAL A 19 -17.53 2.11 -1.89
CA VAL A 19 -18.13 0.82 -1.53
C VAL A 19 -19.62 1.00 -1.24
N GLY A 20 -20.44 0.18 -1.89
CA GLY A 20 -21.90 0.27 -1.89
C GLY A 20 -22.48 1.30 -2.87
N LYS A 21 -21.65 2.08 -3.56
CA LYS A 21 -22.07 3.04 -4.60
C LYS A 21 -21.63 2.61 -5.99
N ARG A 22 -20.34 2.27 -6.14
CA ARG A 22 -19.69 1.91 -7.42
C ARG A 22 -19.12 0.49 -7.42
N VAL A 23 -18.80 -0.04 -6.24
CA VAL A 23 -18.28 -1.40 -6.05
C VAL A 23 -19.04 -2.08 -4.92
N SER A 24 -19.29 -3.39 -5.02
CA SER A 24 -19.89 -4.14 -3.91
C SER A 24 -18.86 -4.33 -2.78
N LEU A 25 -19.33 -4.60 -1.56
CA LEU A 25 -18.42 -4.93 -0.47
C LEU A 25 -17.66 -6.24 -0.75
N GLU A 26 -18.32 -7.21 -1.38
CA GLU A 26 -17.70 -8.50 -1.72
C GLU A 26 -16.55 -8.31 -2.71
N ASP A 27 -16.76 -7.54 -3.77
CA ASP A 27 -15.73 -7.24 -4.77
C ASP A 27 -14.58 -6.43 -4.17
N TYR A 28 -14.90 -5.46 -3.28
CA TYR A 28 -13.89 -4.71 -2.55
C TYR A 28 -13.00 -5.63 -1.70
N LEU A 29 -13.59 -6.60 -0.99
CA LEU A 29 -12.83 -7.51 -0.14
C LEU A 29 -11.86 -8.39 -0.93
N VAL A 30 -12.20 -8.76 -2.17
CA VAL A 30 -11.27 -9.48 -3.06
C VAL A 30 -10.05 -8.61 -3.37
N VAL A 31 -10.25 -7.33 -3.64
CA VAL A 31 -9.16 -6.40 -3.94
C VAL A 31 -8.33 -6.10 -2.69
N GLU A 32 -8.98 -5.86 -1.55
CA GLU A 32 -8.30 -5.69 -0.26
C GLU A 32 -7.41 -6.89 0.05
N ASP A 33 -7.92 -8.12 -0.09
CA ASP A 33 -7.15 -9.33 0.18
C ASP A 33 -5.92 -9.43 -0.74
N ALA A 34 -6.06 -9.12 -2.02
CA ALA A 34 -4.94 -9.07 -2.97
C ALA A 34 -3.84 -8.08 -2.54
N TYR A 35 -4.22 -6.88 -2.06
CA TYR A 35 -3.25 -5.90 -1.54
C TYR A 35 -2.52 -6.42 -0.29
N LEU A 36 -3.27 -6.97 0.67
CA LEU A 36 -2.69 -7.51 1.90
C LEU A 36 -1.75 -8.69 1.62
N ASP A 37 -2.16 -9.58 0.71
CA ASP A 37 -1.39 -10.72 0.23
C ASP A 37 -0.07 -10.29 -0.43
N ALA A 38 -0.10 -9.22 -1.24
CA ALA A 38 1.09 -8.62 -1.85
C ALA A 38 2.05 -8.05 -0.79
N ILE A 39 1.53 -7.32 0.21
CA ILE A 39 2.36 -6.82 1.33
C ILE A 39 3.00 -7.97 2.10
N ARG A 40 2.25 -9.03 2.39
CA ARG A 40 2.75 -10.21 3.10
C ARG A 40 3.85 -10.90 2.31
N ARG A 41 3.63 -11.16 1.01
CA ARG A 41 4.64 -11.74 0.09
C ARG A 41 5.89 -10.89 0.02
N PHE A 42 5.72 -9.58 -0.14
CA PHE A 42 6.82 -8.63 -0.16
C PHE A 42 7.66 -8.75 1.12
N CYS A 43 7.05 -8.61 2.30
CA CYS A 43 7.76 -8.65 3.57
C CYS A 43 8.47 -10.01 3.78
N VAL A 44 7.77 -11.12 3.57
CA VAL A 44 8.34 -12.47 3.73
C VAL A 44 9.47 -12.72 2.72
N GLY A 45 9.27 -12.32 1.46
CA GLY A 45 10.21 -12.59 0.38
C GLY A 45 11.54 -11.84 0.51
N ILE A 46 11.53 -10.68 1.16
CA ILE A 46 12.75 -9.90 1.44
C ILE A 46 13.26 -10.05 2.88
N GLY A 47 12.63 -10.88 3.70
CA GLY A 47 13.05 -11.17 5.08
C GLY A 47 12.75 -10.06 6.08
N VAL A 48 11.70 -9.26 5.87
CA VAL A 48 11.20 -8.27 6.82
C VAL A 48 10.28 -8.93 7.83
N GLU A 49 10.69 -8.90 9.10
CA GLU A 49 9.90 -9.45 10.22
C GLU A 49 9.00 -8.40 10.87
N SER A 50 9.37 -7.12 10.76
CA SER A 50 8.63 -6.02 11.38
C SER A 50 8.82 -4.69 10.67
N LEU A 51 7.79 -3.85 10.70
CA LEU A 51 7.80 -2.47 10.22
C LEU A 51 7.30 -1.53 11.32
N SER A 52 7.72 -0.27 11.28
CA SER A 52 7.25 0.77 12.20
C SER A 52 6.25 1.69 11.52
N ILE A 53 5.24 2.15 12.26
CA ILE A 53 4.33 3.21 11.80
C ILE A 53 5.08 4.54 11.75
N GLN A 54 5.08 5.20 10.61
CA GLN A 54 5.63 6.54 10.41
C GLN A 54 4.59 7.47 9.75
N SER A 55 4.70 8.78 9.99
CA SER A 55 3.82 9.81 9.44
C SER A 55 2.33 9.51 9.66
N LEU A 56 1.96 9.12 10.88
CA LEU A 56 0.60 8.72 11.21
C LEU A 56 -0.36 9.92 11.22
N GLU A 57 -1.31 9.92 10.30
CA GLU A 57 -2.48 10.79 10.28
C GLU A 57 -3.74 9.99 10.64
N ARG A 58 -4.55 10.54 11.54
CA ARG A 58 -5.69 9.82 12.11
C ARG A 58 -6.96 10.62 11.98
N ARG A 59 -8.01 9.98 11.49
CA ARG A 59 -9.39 10.40 11.79
C ARG A 59 -9.97 9.72 13.04
N ASP A 60 -9.37 8.61 13.49
CA ASP A 60 -9.92 7.74 14.55
C ASP A 60 -8.87 7.29 15.60
N SER A 61 -9.36 6.84 16.75
CA SER A 61 -8.71 6.50 18.01
C SER A 61 -8.29 5.03 18.17
N ARG A 62 -8.01 4.30 17.07
CA ARG A 62 -7.63 2.86 17.06
C ARG A 62 -6.37 2.42 17.83
N GLY A 63 -5.87 3.22 18.77
CA GLY A 63 -4.71 2.89 19.60
C GLY A 63 -3.34 2.92 18.91
N TYR A 64 -3.27 3.10 17.60
CA TYR A 64 -1.99 3.24 16.89
C TYR A 64 -1.21 4.47 17.33
N HIS A 65 0.12 4.41 17.30
CA HIS A 65 0.96 5.57 17.59
C HIS A 65 2.20 5.60 16.70
N GLU A 66 2.75 6.80 16.53
CA GLU A 66 4.00 7.00 15.80
C GLU A 66 5.12 6.12 16.38
N GLY A 67 5.93 5.53 15.50
CA GLY A 67 7.02 4.63 15.86
C GLY A 67 6.59 3.27 16.40
N GLN A 68 5.29 2.93 16.38
CA GLN A 68 4.82 1.61 16.81
C GLN A 68 5.41 0.52 15.90
N LEU A 69 6.11 -0.44 16.50
CA LEU A 69 6.61 -1.61 15.80
C LEU A 69 5.49 -2.65 15.63
N LEU A 70 5.39 -3.20 14.43
CA LEU A 70 4.37 -4.15 14.02
C LEU A 70 5.04 -5.41 13.46
N ASP A 71 4.55 -6.58 13.85
CA ASP A 71 4.81 -7.84 13.16
C ASP A 71 3.98 -7.94 11.87
N LEU A 72 4.12 -9.04 11.12
CA LEU A 72 3.39 -9.25 9.87
C LEU A 72 1.86 -9.13 10.03
N ASP A 73 1.29 -9.68 11.11
CA ASP A 73 -0.15 -9.61 11.36
C ASP A 73 -0.57 -8.16 11.71
N GLY A 74 0.26 -7.43 12.45
CA GLY A 74 0.08 -6.01 12.72
C GLY A 74 0.16 -5.15 11.47
N ILE A 75 1.09 -5.45 10.57
CA ILE A 75 1.26 -4.81 9.26
C ILE A 75 -0.03 -4.95 8.43
N GLU A 76 -0.57 -6.18 8.31
CA GLU A 76 -1.81 -6.41 7.57
C GLU A 76 -3.00 -5.69 8.19
N ARG A 77 -3.08 -5.62 9.52
CA ARG A 77 -4.14 -4.87 10.22
C ARG A 77 -4.08 -3.37 9.94
N VAL A 78 -2.88 -2.80 9.98
CA VAL A 78 -2.68 -1.37 9.70
C VAL A 78 -2.91 -1.06 8.22
N ALA A 79 -2.42 -1.91 7.32
CA ALA A 79 -2.65 -1.77 5.88
C ALA A 79 -4.14 -1.82 5.54
N ARG A 80 -4.91 -2.73 6.15
CA ARG A 80 -6.37 -2.77 6.01
C ARG A 80 -7.02 -1.45 6.43
N ASP A 81 -6.57 -0.87 7.54
CA ASP A 81 -7.12 0.39 8.03
C ASP A 81 -6.74 1.59 7.16
N ALA A 82 -5.57 1.55 6.53
CA ALA A 82 -5.14 2.52 5.53
C ALA A 82 -5.98 2.43 4.25
N LEU A 83 -6.15 1.23 3.69
CA LEU A 83 -6.97 0.98 2.49
C LEU A 83 -8.44 1.38 2.68
N ARG A 84 -8.94 1.33 3.92
CA ARG A 84 -10.30 1.76 4.27
C ARG A 84 -10.43 3.24 4.65
N ASN A 85 -9.37 4.04 4.46
CA ASN A 85 -9.31 5.46 4.82
C ASN A 85 -9.58 5.77 6.31
N VAL A 86 -9.31 4.81 7.20
CA VAL A 86 -9.49 5.01 8.64
C VAL A 86 -8.31 5.79 9.23
N ILE A 87 -7.12 5.46 8.75
CA ILE A 87 -5.86 6.14 9.06
C ILE A 87 -5.06 6.33 7.78
N TRP A 88 -4.05 7.19 7.84
CA TRP A 88 -3.03 7.32 6.81
C TRP A 88 -1.67 7.21 7.50
N CYS A 89 -0.76 6.42 6.96
CA CYS A 89 0.59 6.27 7.49
C CYS A 89 1.52 5.68 6.43
N LYS A 90 2.80 5.61 6.78
CA LYS A 90 3.79 4.77 6.11
C LYS A 90 4.19 3.64 7.04
N LEU A 91 4.46 2.48 6.48
CA LEU A 91 5.09 1.37 7.19
C LEU A 91 6.55 1.35 6.79
N VAL A 92 7.47 1.57 7.73
CA VAL A 92 8.89 1.80 7.44
C VAL A 92 9.76 0.89 8.30
N GLY A 93 10.68 0.20 7.65
CA GLY A 93 11.75 -0.58 8.25
C GLY A 93 13.11 -0.18 7.66
N GLU A 94 14.14 -0.93 8.00
CA GLU A 94 15.51 -0.63 7.55
C GLU A 94 15.71 -0.87 6.05
N SER A 95 15.15 -1.96 5.52
CA SER A 95 15.32 -2.38 4.13
C SER A 95 14.07 -2.21 3.28
N ALA A 96 12.95 -1.77 3.87
CA ALA A 96 11.66 -1.80 3.22
C ALA A 96 10.70 -0.71 3.72
N GLU A 97 9.89 -0.19 2.80
CA GLU A 97 8.81 0.74 3.11
C GLU A 97 7.55 0.38 2.31
N VAL A 98 6.38 0.58 2.93
CA VAL A 98 5.07 0.49 2.26
C VAL A 98 4.32 1.79 2.46
N HIS A 99 3.96 2.43 1.36
CA HIS A 99 3.23 3.71 1.34
C HIS A 99 1.89 3.54 0.65
N PHE A 100 0.90 4.28 1.13
CA PHE A 100 -0.44 4.32 0.55
C PHE A 100 -0.62 5.68 -0.15
N GLY A 101 -0.81 5.64 -1.46
CA GLY A 101 -1.11 6.80 -2.28
C GLY A 101 -2.59 7.13 -2.28
N TYR A 102 -2.94 8.19 -3.01
CA TYR A 102 -4.34 8.47 -3.36
C TYR A 102 -4.81 7.49 -4.44
N ASP A 103 -6.13 7.31 -4.54
CA ASP A 103 -6.76 6.53 -5.61
C ASP A 103 -6.30 5.06 -5.71
N TYR A 104 -6.15 4.37 -4.56
CA TYR A 104 -5.70 2.97 -4.42
C TYR A 104 -4.31 2.63 -4.94
N TYR A 105 -3.45 3.59 -5.24
CA TYR A 105 -2.04 3.28 -5.48
C TYR A 105 -1.33 2.86 -4.18
N MET A 106 -0.53 1.80 -4.24
CA MET A 106 0.35 1.37 -3.14
C MET A 106 1.78 1.24 -3.64
N PHE A 107 2.73 1.75 -2.86
CA PHE A 107 4.14 1.68 -3.20
C PHE A 107 4.85 0.77 -2.21
N MET A 108 5.63 -0.17 -2.73
CA MET A 108 6.53 -1.01 -1.94
C MET A 108 7.95 -0.65 -2.36
N VAL A 109 8.71 -0.07 -1.45
CA VAL A 109 10.09 0.35 -1.65
C VAL A 109 10.99 -0.63 -0.92
N SER A 110 12.04 -1.09 -1.58
CA SER A 110 13.00 -2.02 -0.99
C SER A 110 14.42 -1.70 -1.45
N SER A 111 15.39 -1.87 -0.56
CA SER A 111 16.82 -1.81 -0.91
C SER A 111 17.35 -3.11 -1.50
N VAL A 112 16.54 -4.17 -1.48
CA VAL A 112 16.83 -5.48 -2.07
C VAL A 112 15.81 -5.84 -3.16
N ASP A 113 16.20 -6.73 -4.07
CA ASP A 113 15.31 -7.18 -5.15
C ASP A 113 14.11 -7.97 -4.60
N ALA A 114 12.91 -7.44 -4.80
CA ALA A 114 11.65 -8.05 -4.40
C ALA A 114 10.90 -8.69 -5.59
N SER A 115 11.48 -8.69 -6.79
CA SER A 115 10.82 -9.16 -8.02
C SER A 115 10.31 -10.60 -7.90
N ALA A 116 11.15 -11.50 -7.36
CA ALA A 116 10.77 -12.89 -7.13
C ALA A 116 9.64 -13.06 -6.10
N ALA A 117 9.59 -12.18 -5.09
CA ALA A 117 8.54 -12.20 -4.06
C ALA A 117 7.18 -11.80 -4.64
N LEU A 118 7.18 -10.84 -5.56
CA LEU A 118 5.97 -10.27 -6.17
C LEU A 118 5.54 -10.96 -7.47
N ALA A 119 6.39 -11.79 -8.08
CA ALA A 119 6.08 -12.52 -9.31
C ALA A 119 4.83 -13.43 -9.19
N GLN A 120 4.48 -13.84 -7.97
CA GLN A 120 3.33 -14.70 -7.65
C GLN A 120 2.24 -13.94 -6.86
N ALA A 121 2.25 -12.61 -6.89
CA ALA A 121 1.16 -11.82 -6.37
C ALA A 121 -0.11 -12.03 -7.21
N ASP A 122 -1.26 -11.66 -6.66
CA ASP A 122 -2.54 -11.82 -7.35
C ASP A 122 -2.55 -11.05 -8.68
N PRO A 123 -2.89 -11.68 -9.82
CA PRO A 123 -2.92 -11.03 -11.13
C PRO A 123 -3.98 -9.92 -11.25
N LEU A 124 -4.87 -9.79 -10.27
CA LEU A 124 -5.78 -8.65 -10.12
C LEU A 124 -5.02 -7.32 -9.94
N LEU A 125 -3.83 -7.36 -9.34
CA LEU A 125 -3.00 -6.18 -9.14
C LEU A 125 -2.10 -5.93 -10.35
N ASN A 126 -2.14 -4.69 -10.85
CA ASN A 126 -1.13 -4.22 -11.79
C ASN A 126 0.11 -3.77 -11.01
N ILE A 127 1.17 -4.58 -11.04
CA ILE A 127 2.43 -4.30 -10.32
C ILE A 127 3.48 -3.84 -11.34
N GLU A 128 3.98 -2.62 -11.17
CA GLU A 128 5.02 -2.04 -12.00
C GLU A 128 6.29 -1.77 -11.19
N SER A 129 7.43 -2.24 -11.69
CA SER A 129 8.73 -1.97 -11.09
C SER A 129 9.36 -0.72 -11.70
N PHE A 130 9.76 0.23 -10.87
CA PHE A 130 10.51 1.40 -11.32
C PHE A 130 11.48 1.88 -10.23
N LEU A 131 12.51 2.64 -10.62
CA LEU A 131 13.44 3.27 -9.69
C LEU A 131 12.72 4.41 -8.95
N SER A 132 12.85 4.44 -7.63
CA SER A 132 12.21 5.49 -6.83
C SER A 132 12.69 6.88 -7.30
N PRO A 133 11.76 7.80 -7.62
CA PRO A 133 12.11 9.15 -8.07
C PRO A 133 12.72 10.00 -6.94
N TYR A 134 12.74 9.50 -5.71
CA TYR A 134 13.32 10.13 -4.53
C TYR A 134 14.69 9.56 -4.17
N LEU A 135 15.27 8.70 -5.00
CA LEU A 135 16.67 8.33 -4.85
C LEU A 135 17.51 9.61 -4.96
N PRO A 136 18.43 9.88 -4.01
CA PRO A 136 19.36 10.98 -4.18
C PRO A 136 20.13 10.76 -5.49
N GLU A 137 20.29 11.82 -6.29
CA GLU A 137 21.15 11.80 -7.46
C GLU A 137 22.52 11.28 -7.00
N GLN A 138 22.99 10.18 -7.60
CA GLN A 138 24.33 9.71 -7.32
C GLN A 138 25.29 10.74 -7.92
N GLU A 139 25.94 11.55 -7.07
CA GLU A 139 27.09 12.34 -7.50
C GLU A 139 28.19 11.34 -7.91
N GLU A 140 28.51 11.30 -9.22
CA GLU A 140 29.67 10.58 -9.80
C GLU A 140 31.01 11.14 -9.30
#